data_AF-A0A496UC52-F1
#
_entry.id   AF-A0A496UC52-F1
#
_cell.length_a   1.000
_cell.length_b   1.000
_cell.length_c   1.000
_cell.angle_alpha   90.00
_cell.angle_beta   90.00
_cell.angle_gamma   90.00
#
_symmetry.space_group_name_H-M   'P 1'
#
loop_
_entity.id
_entity.type
_entity.pdbx_description
1 polymer ?
#
loop_
_entity_poly.entity_id
_entity_poly.type
_entity_poly.pdbx_seq_one_letter_code
_entity_poly.pdbx_strand_id
1 'polypeptide(L)'
;MTVQVREKLILNGEMTTMETTPVIPAKDRRIAVVDIPEHSIAVTSACWRKYRGTWEVSDGRFYLVEIEGMYLIKDGAPVLADWFTGELVIPVGTVLEGMRRGSRQVHEQDMIISVKEGIVTGTQVRDNRSTK
;
A
#
# COMPACT_ATOMS: atom_id res chain seq x y z
N MET A 1 9.73 -12.00 -13.83
CA MET A 1 8.69 -11.00 -13.52
C MET A 1 9.28 -9.97 -12.57
N THR A 2 9.18 -8.68 -12.90
CA THR A 2 9.60 -7.58 -12.02
C THR A 2 8.62 -7.46 -10.85
N VAL A 3 9.11 -7.12 -9.66
CA VAL A 3 8.27 -6.89 -8.47
C VAL A 3 7.44 -5.63 -8.70
N GLN A 4 6.17 -5.66 -8.32
CA GLN A 4 5.33 -4.47 -8.30
C GLN A 4 5.92 -3.41 -7.37
N VAL A 5 6.02 -2.17 -7.85
CA VAL A 5 6.35 -1.03 -7.00
C VAL A 5 5.44 -1.01 -5.78
N ARG A 6 6.07 -1.00 -4.59
CA ARG A 6 5.35 -0.97 -3.31
C ARG A 6 4.59 0.34 -3.14
N GLU A 7 3.48 0.22 -2.42
CA GLU A 7 2.69 1.38 -1.97
C GLU A 7 3.42 2.11 -0.84
N LYS A 8 3.24 3.42 -0.76
CA LYS A 8 3.72 4.23 0.37
C LYS A 8 2.67 4.20 1.47
N LEU A 9 3.10 4.17 2.72
CA LEU A 9 2.22 4.18 3.89
C LEU A 9 2.79 5.14 4.94
N ILE A 10 1.96 6.05 5.42
CA ILE A 10 2.21 6.88 6.59
C ILE A 10 1.55 6.17 7.77
N LEU A 11 2.36 5.80 8.77
CA LEU A 11 1.90 5.10 9.96
C LEU A 11 2.50 5.78 11.19
N ASN A 12 1.66 6.19 12.14
CA ASN A 12 2.09 6.92 13.33
C ASN A 12 2.92 8.18 13.00
N GLY A 13 2.64 8.82 11.87
CA GLY A 13 3.38 9.99 11.37
C GLY A 13 4.70 9.66 10.65
N GLU A 14 5.12 8.40 10.59
CA GLU A 14 6.34 7.98 9.90
C GLU A 14 6.05 7.36 8.53
N MET A 15 6.89 7.67 7.55
CA MET A 15 6.80 7.10 6.22
C MET A 15 7.42 5.70 6.18
N THR A 16 6.65 4.73 5.70
CA THR A 16 7.06 3.35 5.44
C THR A 16 6.47 2.87 4.10
N THR A 17 6.59 1.57 3.81
CA THR A 17 5.98 0.92 2.66
C THR A 17 5.08 -0.21 3.11
N MET A 18 4.16 -0.62 2.26
CA MET A 18 3.39 -1.84 2.47
C MET A 18 3.46 -2.77 1.27
N GLU A 19 3.22 -4.04 1.54
CA GLU A 19 3.29 -5.12 0.56
C GLU A 19 1.90 -5.46 0.03
N THR A 20 0.88 -5.09 0.79
CA THR A 20 -0.49 -5.03 0.28
C THR A 20 -0.56 -3.99 -0.84
N THR A 21 -1.35 -4.29 -1.86
CA THR A 21 -1.62 -3.40 -3.00
C THR A 21 -3.12 -3.06 -3.03
N PRO A 22 -3.62 -2.17 -2.14
CA PRO A 22 -5.05 -1.87 -2.07
C PRO A 22 -5.55 -1.31 -3.39
N VAL A 23 -6.61 -1.89 -3.94
CA VAL A 23 -7.16 -1.50 -5.24
C VAL A 23 -7.80 -0.12 -5.13
N ILE A 24 -7.45 0.78 -6.07
CA ILE A 24 -8.14 2.06 -6.23
C ILE A 24 -9.35 1.84 -7.16
N PRO A 25 -10.58 2.10 -6.69
CA PRO A 25 -11.79 1.90 -7.48
C PRO A 25 -11.95 2.99 -8.54
N ALA A 26 -11.69 2.66 -9.81
CA ALA A 26 -11.79 3.59 -10.93
C ALA A 26 -13.18 4.23 -11.13
N LYS A 27 -14.23 3.60 -10.62
CA LYS A 27 -15.63 4.07 -10.70
C LYS A 27 -16.06 4.89 -9.49
N ASP A 28 -15.21 5.03 -8.47
CA ASP A 28 -15.54 5.85 -7.31
C ASP A 28 -15.59 7.32 -7.72
N ARG A 29 -16.63 8.03 -7.23
CA ARG A 29 -16.84 9.44 -7.57
C ARG A 29 -15.64 10.33 -7.23
N ARG A 30 -14.88 9.98 -6.18
CA ARG A 30 -13.71 10.71 -5.67
C ARG A 30 -12.45 10.50 -6.51
N ILE A 31 -12.48 9.54 -7.44
CA ILE A 31 -11.35 9.17 -8.29
C ILE A 31 -11.62 9.61 -9.73
N ALA A 32 -10.62 10.20 -10.38
CA ALA A 32 -10.58 10.45 -11.82
C ALA A 32 -9.54 9.55 -12.47
N VAL A 33 -9.82 9.11 -13.70
CA VAL A 33 -8.79 8.56 -14.59
C VAL A 33 -8.12 9.72 -15.30
N VAL A 34 -6.79 9.72 -15.33
CA VAL A 34 -5.99 10.75 -15.98
C VAL A 34 -4.89 10.10 -16.83
N ASP A 35 -4.33 10.86 -17.77
CA ASP A 35 -3.14 10.44 -18.49
C ASP A 35 -1.95 10.31 -17.53
N ILE A 36 -1.14 9.28 -17.75
CA ILE A 36 0.02 9.01 -16.91
C ILE A 36 1.15 9.96 -17.33
N PRO A 37 1.74 10.75 -16.41
CA PRO A 37 2.89 11.59 -16.74
C PRO A 37 4.06 10.74 -17.27
N GLU A 38 4.73 11.20 -18.33
CA GLU A 38 5.79 10.44 -19.02
C GLU A 38 6.95 10.00 -18.10
N HIS A 39 7.26 10.79 -17.07
CA HIS A 39 8.32 10.51 -16.11
C HIS A 39 7.83 9.85 -14.81
N SER A 40 6.56 9.42 -14.76
CA SER A 40 6.00 8.74 -13.60
C SER A 40 6.58 7.34 -13.42
N ILE A 41 6.75 6.91 -12.16
CA ILE A 41 7.04 5.51 -11.86
C ILE A 41 6.00 4.54 -12.46
N ALA A 42 4.78 5.05 -12.69
CA ALA A 42 3.66 4.32 -13.28
C ALA A 42 3.86 3.90 -14.75
N VAL A 43 4.77 4.53 -15.51
CA VAL A 43 5.07 4.10 -16.90
C VAL A 43 6.10 2.97 -16.97
N THR A 44 6.75 2.65 -15.85
CA THR A 44 7.83 1.65 -15.82
C THR A 44 7.28 0.22 -15.80
N SER A 45 8.07 -0.74 -16.28
CA SER A 45 7.73 -2.17 -16.23
C SER A 45 7.65 -2.74 -14.79
N ALA A 46 8.17 -1.99 -13.80
CA ALA A 46 8.03 -2.31 -12.38
C ALA A 46 6.66 -1.89 -11.81
N CYS A 47 5.86 -1.09 -12.53
CA CYS A 47 4.54 -0.63 -12.09
C CYS A 47 3.41 -1.15 -13.00
N TRP A 48 3.15 -2.46 -12.99
CA TRP A 48 2.11 -3.09 -13.80
C TRP A 48 0.68 -2.58 -13.54
N ARG A 49 0.43 -1.96 -12.37
CA ARG A 49 -0.86 -1.37 -12.00
C ARG A 49 -1.05 0.02 -12.62
N LYS A 50 0.02 0.64 -13.11
CA LYS A 50 0.05 2.02 -13.65
C LYS A 50 -0.34 3.09 -12.63
N TYR A 51 -0.26 2.78 -11.34
CA TYR A 51 -0.34 3.75 -10.26
C TYR A 51 0.38 3.24 -9.02
N ARG A 52 0.73 4.19 -8.15
CA ARG A 52 1.16 3.97 -6.77
C ARG A 52 0.36 4.91 -5.87
N GLY A 53 -0.25 4.38 -4.83
CA GLY A 53 -0.88 5.18 -3.79
C GLY A 53 0.09 5.52 -2.65
N THR A 54 -0.14 6.68 -2.05
CA THR A 54 0.32 7.02 -0.71
C THR A 54 -0.88 6.94 0.22
N TRP A 55 -0.78 6.09 1.23
CA TRP A 55 -1.86 5.82 2.16
C TRP A 55 -1.47 6.25 3.57
N GLU A 56 -2.46 6.41 4.44
CA GLU A 56 -2.23 6.75 5.84
C GLU A 56 -3.16 5.92 6.74
N VAL A 57 -2.61 5.41 7.85
CA VAL A 57 -3.40 4.89 8.96
C VAL A 57 -3.33 5.90 10.09
N SER A 58 -4.46 6.55 10.39
CA SER A 58 -4.55 7.61 11.41
C SER A 58 -5.91 7.54 12.12
N ASP A 59 -5.91 7.70 13.44
CA ASP A 59 -7.11 7.62 14.29
C ASP A 59 -8.01 6.40 13.98
N GLY A 60 -7.39 5.23 13.85
CA GLY A 60 -8.11 3.97 13.57
C GLY A 60 -8.78 3.91 12.19
N ARG A 61 -8.41 4.77 11.25
CA ARG A 61 -8.96 4.82 9.89
C ARG A 61 -7.87 4.75 8.83
N PHE A 62 -8.23 4.22 7.67
CA PHE A 62 -7.35 4.02 6.54
C PHE A 62 -7.71 4.98 5.40
N TYR A 63 -6.75 5.79 5.00
CA TYR A 63 -6.92 6.89 4.05
C TYR A 63 -6.03 6.73 2.84
N LEU A 64 -6.53 7.19 1.69
CA LEU A 64 -5.74 7.48 0.50
C LEU A 64 -5.38 8.97 0.50
N VAL A 65 -4.09 9.26 0.55
CA VAL A 65 -3.55 10.63 0.68
C VAL A 65 -3.06 11.17 -0.66
N GLU A 66 -2.51 10.31 -1.51
CA GLU A 66 -1.97 10.69 -2.81
C GLU A 66 -2.07 9.52 -3.78
N ILE A 67 -2.13 9.84 -5.07
CA ILE A 67 -1.98 8.85 -6.14
C ILE A 67 -1.02 9.39 -7.19
N GLU A 68 0.00 8.60 -7.52
CA GLU A 68 0.89 8.86 -8.65
C GLU A 68 0.50 7.90 -9.78
N GLY A 69 0.19 8.40 -10.98
CA GLY A 69 -0.04 7.59 -12.17
C GLY A 69 -1.42 7.80 -12.80
N MET A 70 -2.10 6.72 -13.17
CA MET A 70 -3.34 6.75 -13.98
C MET A 70 -4.58 7.30 -13.27
N TYR A 71 -4.47 7.65 -11.99
CA TYR A 71 -5.60 8.14 -11.20
C TYR A 71 -5.23 9.43 -10.46
N LEU A 72 -6.27 10.23 -10.19
CA LEU A 72 -6.21 11.48 -9.42
C LEU A 72 -7.36 11.50 -8.41
N ILE A 73 -7.12 12.08 -7.23
CA ILE A 73 -8.16 12.38 -6.24
C ILE A 73 -8.83 13.71 -6.63
N LYS A 74 -10.16 13.70 -6.86
CA LYS A 74 -10.89 14.89 -7.37
C LYS A 74 -11.15 15.96 -6.32
N ASP A 75 -11.73 15.56 -5.20
CA ASP A 75 -12.33 16.49 -4.22
C ASP A 75 -11.37 16.82 -3.06
N GLY A 76 -10.06 16.61 -3.28
CA GLY A 76 -9.02 16.78 -2.27
C GLY A 76 -8.74 15.52 -1.44
N ALA A 77 -7.57 15.52 -0.80
CA ALA A 77 -7.07 14.46 0.06
C ALA A 77 -6.95 14.95 1.52
N PRO A 78 -6.95 14.06 2.52
CA PRO A 78 -7.07 12.59 2.42
C PRO A 78 -8.52 12.12 2.17
N VAL A 79 -8.67 10.99 1.47
CA VAL A 79 -9.96 10.31 1.26
C VAL A 79 -10.03 9.05 2.10
N LEU A 80 -11.11 8.89 2.88
CA LEU A 80 -11.36 7.63 3.60
C LEU A 80 -11.51 6.49 2.59
N ALA A 81 -10.71 5.44 2.74
CA ALA A 81 -10.74 4.25 1.91
C ALA A 81 -11.88 3.31 2.33
N ASP A 82 -13.11 3.82 2.41
CA ASP A 82 -14.31 3.11 2.84
C ASP A 82 -14.66 1.91 1.94
N TRP A 83 -14.13 1.87 0.71
CA TRP A 83 -14.24 0.74 -0.20
C TRP A 83 -13.31 -0.43 0.15
N PHE A 84 -12.28 -0.21 0.99
CA PHE A 84 -11.27 -1.21 1.27
C PHE A 84 -11.63 -2.05 2.50
N THR A 85 -11.65 -3.37 2.31
CA THR A 85 -11.70 -4.38 3.38
C THR A 85 -10.62 -5.42 3.10
N GLY A 86 -9.75 -5.68 4.07
CA GLY A 86 -8.64 -6.59 3.92
C GLY A 86 -7.52 -6.33 4.93
N GLU A 87 -6.37 -6.94 4.69
CA GLU A 87 -5.20 -6.81 5.54
C GLU A 87 -4.12 -5.96 4.89
N LEU A 88 -3.59 -4.99 5.64
CA LEU A 88 -2.37 -4.27 5.29
C LEU A 88 -1.18 -5.04 5.88
N VAL A 89 -0.23 -5.43 5.04
CA VAL A 89 0.99 -6.12 5.45
C VAL A 89 2.16 -5.15 5.32
N ILE A 90 2.71 -4.75 6.46
CA ILE A 90 3.82 -3.80 6.57
C ILE A 90 5.06 -4.59 6.97
N PRO A 91 6.11 -4.64 6.13
CA PRO A 91 7.37 -5.24 6.51
C PRO A 91 8.06 -4.39 7.59
N VAL A 92 8.48 -5.03 8.69
CA VAL A 92 9.13 -4.37 9.83
C VAL A 92 10.45 -5.07 10.16
N GLY A 93 11.47 -4.27 10.48
CA GLY A 93 12.80 -4.77 10.83
C GLY A 93 13.69 -5.04 9.62
N THR A 94 14.79 -5.76 9.88
CA THR A 94 15.84 -5.99 8.89
C THR A 94 15.40 -7.03 7.87
N VAL A 95 15.95 -6.94 6.65
CA VAL A 95 15.79 -8.00 5.64
C VAL A 95 16.56 -9.24 6.09
N LEU A 96 15.89 -10.39 6.12
CA LEU A 96 16.50 -11.67 6.41
C LEU A 96 17.32 -12.14 5.21
N GLU A 97 18.63 -12.20 5.37
CA GLU A 97 19.53 -12.69 4.32
C GLU A 97 19.21 -14.13 3.92
N GLY A 98 19.28 -14.41 2.61
CA GLY A 98 19.00 -15.74 2.06
C GLY A 98 17.52 -16.13 2.03
N MET A 99 16.62 -15.39 2.69
CA MET A 99 15.18 -15.68 2.69
C MET A 99 14.46 -14.84 1.62
N ARG A 100 13.88 -15.52 0.63
CA ARG A 100 13.06 -14.90 -0.42
C ARG A 100 11.74 -15.64 -0.56
N ARG A 101 10.64 -14.90 -0.71
CA ARG A 101 9.33 -15.46 -1.07
C ARG A 101 8.99 -15.01 -2.49
N GLY A 102 9.32 -15.86 -3.46
CA GLY A 102 9.30 -15.48 -4.87
C GLY A 102 10.32 -14.36 -5.13
N SER A 103 9.84 -13.22 -5.64
CA SER A 103 10.66 -12.04 -5.90
C SER A 103 10.74 -11.05 -4.72
N ARG A 104 10.08 -11.34 -3.60
CA ARG A 104 9.98 -10.46 -2.42
C ARG A 104 11.06 -10.78 -1.37
N GLN A 105 11.67 -9.72 -0.82
CA GLN A 105 12.54 -9.79 0.35
C GLN A 105 11.69 -10.02 1.61
N VAL A 106 12.13 -10.95 2.47
CA VAL A 106 11.46 -11.24 3.74
C VAL A 106 12.11 -10.40 4.83
N HIS A 107 11.31 -9.65 5.57
CA HIS A 107 11.77 -8.93 6.76
C HIS A 107 11.57 -9.79 8.01
N GLU A 108 12.30 -9.47 9.09
CA GLU A 108 12.20 -10.16 10.39
C GLU A 108 10.75 -10.32 10.85
N GLN A 109 9.93 -9.29 10.66
CA GLN A 109 8.55 -9.27 11.06
C GLN A 109 7.66 -8.66 9.97
N ASP A 110 6.40 -9.09 9.95
CA ASP A 110 5.33 -8.39 9.27
C ASP A 110 4.35 -7.88 10.33
N MET A 111 4.08 -6.57 10.34
CA MET A 111 2.95 -6.02 11.05
C MET A 111 1.72 -6.07 10.13
N ILE A 112 0.64 -6.65 10.62
CA ILE A 112 -0.60 -6.89 9.89
C ILE A 112 -1.69 -6.04 10.54
N ILE A 113 -2.29 -5.13 9.76
CA ILE A 113 -3.41 -4.29 10.18
C ILE A 113 -4.67 -4.75 9.45
N SER A 114 -5.69 -5.19 10.20
CA SER A 114 -6.98 -5.60 9.64
C SER A 114 -7.87 -4.38 9.45
N VAL A 115 -8.38 -4.18 8.24
CA VAL A 115 -9.25 -3.05 7.88
C VAL A 115 -10.58 -3.59 7.37
N LYS A 116 -11.68 -2.98 7.84
CA LYS A 116 -13.04 -3.23 7.36
C LYS A 116 -13.68 -1.90 6.99
N GLU A 117 -14.04 -1.74 5.72
CA GLU A 117 -14.67 -0.52 5.18
C GLU A 117 -13.89 0.75 5.57
N GLY A 118 -12.56 0.71 5.41
CA GLY A 118 -11.66 1.81 5.78
C GLY A 118 -11.44 1.99 7.28
N ILE A 119 -12.02 1.16 8.15
CA ILE A 119 -11.85 1.22 9.61
C ILE A 119 -10.89 0.13 10.08
N VAL A 120 -9.89 0.50 10.87
CA VAL A 120 -8.96 -0.45 11.50
C VAL A 120 -9.71 -1.22 12.59
N THR A 121 -9.63 -2.55 12.51
CA THR A 121 -10.32 -3.48 13.42
C THR A 121 -9.35 -4.27 14.29
N GLY A 122 -8.07 -4.29 13.96
CA GLY A 122 -7.06 -4.97 14.74
C GLY A 122 -5.66 -4.81 14.15
N THR A 123 -4.66 -5.04 15.00
CA THR A 123 -3.24 -5.06 14.62
C THR A 123 -2.59 -6.28 15.26
N GLN A 124 -1.79 -7.00 14.49
CA GLN A 124 -1.00 -8.14 14.97
C GLN A 124 0.40 -8.11 14.34
N VAL A 125 1.37 -8.73 15.01
CA VAL A 125 2.73 -8.87 14.51
C VAL A 125 3.02 -10.35 14.25
N ARG A 126 3.53 -10.66 13.06
CA ARG A 126 3.97 -11.99 12.66
C ARG A 126 5.49 -12.01 12.58
N ASP A 127 6.12 -12.89 13.34
CA ASP A 127 7.55 -13.18 13.21
C ASP A 127 7.80 -14.11 12.03
N ASN A 128 8.69 -13.71 11.12
CA ASN A 128 9.03 -14.49 9.93
C ASN A 128 10.28 -15.36 10.12
N ARG A 129 11.03 -15.21 11.22
CA ARG A 129 12.29 -15.94 11.50
C ARG A 129 12.06 -17.41 11.83
N SER A 130 10.87 -17.77 12.29
CA SER A 130 10.51 -19.13 12.69
C SER A 130 9.76 -19.93 11.63
N THR A 131 9.48 -19.35 10.46
CA THR A 131 8.89 -20.09 9.34
C THR A 131 9.96 -20.93 8.64
N LYS A 132 10.13 -22.18 9.10
CA LYS A 132 10.81 -23.25 8.34
C LYS A 132 10.02 -23.63 7.10
#